data_AF-A0A1I3KMU5-F1
#
_entry.id   AF-A0A1I3KMU5-F1
#
_cell.length_a   1.000
_cell.length_b   1.000
_cell.length_c   1.000
_cell.angle_alpha   90.00
_cell.angle_beta   90.00
_cell.angle_gamma   90.00
#
_symmetry.space_group_name_H-M   'P 1'
#
loop_
_entity.id
_entity.type
_entity.pdbx_description
1 polymer ?
#
loop_
_entity_poly.entity_id
_entity_poly.type
_entity_poly.pdbx_seq_one_letter_code
_entity_poly.pdbx_strand_id
1 'polypeptide(L)'
;MSPLLGAILLYVAALIGFLLGTAAFVRFAVNRLIGQKHRLLEEILDTGKLPQAWTDGAARPADAEKRVRRLAAYVRKTRLVDGEETRALLLARLEQAGTSGKE
;
A
#
# COMPACT_ATOMS: atom_id res chain seq x y z
N MET A 1 -2.02 51.42 -4.54
CA MET A 1 -2.34 50.22 -3.73
C MET A 1 -1.24 50.06 -2.70
N SER A 2 -1.57 49.91 -1.42
CA SER A 2 -0.56 49.88 -0.36
C SER A 2 0.35 48.65 -0.52
N PRO A 3 1.69 48.79 -0.47
CA PRO A 3 2.62 47.67 -0.66
C PRO A 3 2.38 46.52 0.33
N LEU A 4 1.88 46.84 1.53
CA LEU A 4 1.47 45.88 2.54
C LEU A 4 0.33 44.96 2.08
N LEU A 5 -0.69 45.50 1.39
CA LEU A 5 -1.80 44.69 0.86
C LEU A 5 -1.30 43.70 -0.20
N GLY A 6 -0.37 44.13 -1.06
CA GLY A 6 0.25 43.27 -2.05
C GLY A 6 1.03 42.11 -1.43
N ALA A 7 1.83 42.39 -0.40
CA ALA A 7 2.59 41.37 0.31
C ALA A 7 1.69 40.35 1.04
N ILE A 8 0.60 40.82 1.66
CA ILE A 8 -0.37 39.95 2.35
C ILE A 8 -1.06 39.03 1.34
N LEU A 9 -1.52 39.55 0.20
CA LEU A 9 -2.18 38.74 -0.83
C LEU A 9 -1.25 37.68 -1.41
N LEU A 10 0.02 38.02 -1.66
CA LEU A 10 1.03 37.07 -2.11
C LEU A 10 1.25 35.95 -1.08
N TYR A 11 1.37 36.31 0.19
CA TYR A 11 1.55 35.35 1.27
C TYR A 11 0.36 34.39 1.40
N VAL A 12 -0.87 34.91 1.35
CA VAL A 12 -2.09 34.09 1.39
C VAL A 12 -2.15 33.15 0.19
N ALA A 13 -1.84 33.63 -1.01
CA ALA A 13 -1.80 32.79 -2.22
C ALA A 13 -0.76 31.67 -2.10
N ALA A 14 0.43 31.98 -1.59
CA ALA A 14 1.49 30.99 -1.34
C ALA A 14 1.05 29.94 -0.30
N LEU A 15 0.37 30.38 0.76
CA LEU A 15 -0.11 29.51 1.82
C LEU A 15 -1.22 28.56 1.33
N ILE A 16 -2.15 29.06 0.52
CA ILE A 16 -3.17 28.23 -0.14
C ILE A 16 -2.51 27.20 -1.06
N GLY A 17 -1.55 27.63 -1.89
CA GLY A 17 -0.80 26.73 -2.75
C GLY A 17 -0.06 25.65 -1.98
N PHE A 18 0.54 26.00 -0.84
CA PHE A 18 1.22 25.05 0.04
C PHE A 18 0.25 24.03 0.66
N LEU A 19 -0.91 24.46 1.16
CA LEU A 19 -1.92 23.56 1.70
C LEU A 19 -2.48 22.60 0.64
N LEU A 20 -2.76 23.09 -0.56
CA LEU A 20 -3.20 22.24 -1.66
C LEU A 20 -2.11 21.27 -2.12
N GLY A 21 -0.86 21.74 -2.18
CA GLY A 21 0.30 20.92 -2.53
C GLY A 21 0.53 19.79 -1.54
N THR A 22 0.45 20.06 -0.24
CA THR A 22 0.62 19.03 0.81
C THR A 22 -0.49 17.99 0.76
N ALA A 23 -1.75 18.38 0.57
CA ALA A 23 -2.86 17.44 0.42
C ALA A 23 -2.69 16.54 -0.82
N ALA A 24 -2.33 17.12 -1.97
CA ALA A 24 -2.05 16.36 -3.19
C ALA A 24 -0.87 15.39 -3.01
N PHE A 25 0.18 15.84 -2.32
CA PHE A 25 1.35 15.02 -2.03
C PHE A 25 1.01 13.83 -1.12
N VAL A 26 0.24 14.04 -0.06
CA VAL A 26 -0.21 12.95 0.82
C VAL A 26 -1.05 11.94 0.05
N ARG A 27 -2.00 12.40 -0.77
CA ARG A 27 -2.82 11.51 -1.62
C ARG A 27 -1.96 10.70 -2.60
N PHE A 28 -0.96 11.33 -3.21
CA PHE A 28 -0.01 10.66 -4.09
C PHE A 28 0.83 9.63 -3.34
N ALA A 29 1.37 9.99 -2.18
CA ALA A 29 2.19 9.11 -1.34
C ALA A 29 1.39 7.90 -0.87
N VAL A 30 0.13 8.08 -0.43
CA VAL A 30 -0.78 7.02 -0.03
C VAL A 30 -1.07 6.08 -1.21
N ASN A 31 -1.45 6.61 -2.37
CA ASN A 31 -1.72 5.79 -3.55
C ASN A 31 -0.51 4.98 -3.99
N ARG A 32 0.69 5.54 -3.87
CA ARG A 32 1.93 4.89 -4.28
C ARG A 32 2.42 3.85 -3.27
N LEU A 33 2.31 4.11 -1.97
CA LEU A 33 2.85 3.24 -0.92
C LEU A 33 1.87 2.16 -0.45
N ILE A 34 0.59 2.50 -0.32
CA ILE A 34 -0.45 1.61 0.20
C ILE A 34 -1.11 0.86 -0.97
N GLY A 35 -1.35 1.52 -2.09
CA GLY A 35 -2.04 0.95 -3.25
C GLY A 35 -1.35 -0.30 -3.81
N GLN A 36 -0.01 -0.33 -3.90
CA GLN A 36 0.69 -1.53 -4.38
C GLN A 36 0.53 -2.72 -3.45
N LYS A 37 0.66 -2.51 -2.13
CA LYS A 37 0.54 -3.61 -1.15
C LYS A 37 -0.89 -4.12 -1.06
N HIS A 38 -1.87 -3.22 -1.18
CA HIS A 38 -3.28 -3.60 -1.20
C HIS A 38 -3.65 -4.37 -2.47
N ARG A 39 -3.23 -3.91 -3.65
CA ARG A 39 -3.47 -4.64 -4.90
C ARG A 39 -2.87 -6.04 -4.90
N LEU A 40 -1.67 -6.20 -4.34
CA LEU A 40 -1.06 -7.52 -4.17
C LEU A 40 -1.84 -8.40 -3.19
N LEU A 41 -2.38 -7.80 -2.12
CA LEU A 41 -3.25 -8.51 -1.18
C LEU A 41 -4.56 -8.96 -1.86
N GLU A 42 -5.16 -8.07 -2.63
CA GLU A 42 -6.42 -8.26 -3.36
C GLU A 42 -6.27 -9.32 -4.44
N GLU A 43 -5.17 -9.29 -5.20
CA GLU A 43 -4.81 -10.32 -6.18
C GLU A 43 -4.65 -11.70 -5.52
N ILE A 44 -4.01 -11.78 -4.36
CA ILE A 44 -3.88 -13.06 -3.62
C ILE A 44 -5.22 -13.51 -3.04
N LEU A 45 -6.05 -12.58 -2.56
CA LEU A 45 -7.40 -12.85 -2.03
C LEU A 45 -8.31 -13.44 -3.10
N ASP A 46 -8.37 -12.79 -4.27
CA ASP A 46 -9.26 -13.15 -5.36
C ASP A 46 -8.80 -14.42 -6.07
N THR A 47 -7.50 -14.56 -6.30
CA THR A 47 -6.96 -15.66 -7.10
C THR A 47 -6.63 -16.90 -6.26
N GLY A 48 -6.39 -16.73 -4.95
CA GLY A 48 -5.87 -17.78 -4.07
C GLY A 48 -4.47 -18.27 -4.45
N LYS A 49 -3.82 -17.60 -5.40
CA LYS A 49 -2.53 -17.95 -5.99
C LYS A 49 -1.53 -16.82 -5.78
N LEU A 50 -0.26 -17.16 -5.80
CA LEU A 50 0.81 -16.17 -5.69
C LEU A 50 0.83 -15.27 -6.96
N PRO A 51 1.12 -13.97 -6.84
CA PRO A 51 1.19 -13.07 -7.99
C PRO A 51 2.23 -13.57 -8.99
N GLN A 52 1.92 -13.50 -10.29
CA GLN A 52 2.84 -13.99 -11.34
C GLN A 52 4.23 -13.34 -11.26
N ALA A 53 4.29 -12.07 -10.85
CA ALA A 53 5.55 -11.35 -10.63
C ALA A 53 6.48 -11.99 -9.57
N TRP A 54 5.99 -12.93 -8.77
CA TRP A 54 6.75 -13.64 -7.74
C TRP A 54 7.07 -15.08 -8.12
N THR A 55 6.32 -15.65 -9.06
CA THR A 55 6.50 -17.02 -9.57
C THR A 55 7.17 -17.07 -10.93
N ASP A 56 7.39 -15.92 -11.57
CA ASP A 56 8.08 -15.85 -12.85
C ASP A 56 9.48 -16.47 -12.73
N GLY A 57 9.88 -17.27 -13.72
CA GLY A 57 10.85 -18.38 -13.61
C GLY A 57 12.27 -18.04 -13.15
N ALA A 58 12.56 -16.76 -12.87
CA ALA A 58 13.79 -16.29 -12.26
C ALA A 58 13.74 -16.22 -10.72
N ALA A 59 12.55 -16.25 -10.09
CA ALA A 59 12.40 -16.14 -8.65
C ALA A 59 12.49 -17.52 -7.99
N ARG A 60 13.41 -17.68 -7.02
CA ARG A 60 13.49 -18.92 -6.24
C ARG A 60 12.22 -19.06 -5.38
N PRO A 61 11.69 -20.28 -5.19
CA PRO A 61 10.51 -20.52 -4.34
C PRO A 61 10.71 -20.01 -2.90
N ALA A 62 11.95 -20.02 -2.40
CA ALA A 62 12.30 -19.43 -1.11
C ALA A 62 12.06 -17.91 -1.03
N ASP A 63 12.22 -17.18 -2.13
CA ASP A 63 12.00 -15.74 -2.19
C ASP A 63 10.50 -15.41 -2.19
N ALA A 64 9.69 -16.22 -2.86
CA ALA A 64 8.23 -16.13 -2.81
C ALA A 64 7.72 -16.36 -1.38
N GLU A 65 8.20 -17.40 -0.69
CA GLU A 65 7.82 -17.68 0.71
C GLU A 65 8.22 -16.51 1.63
N LYS A 66 9.42 -15.93 1.44
CA LYS A 66 9.88 -14.77 2.21
C LYS A 66 9.03 -13.52 1.95
N ARG A 67 8.48 -13.34 0.75
CA ARG A 67 7.57 -12.25 0.39
C ARG A 67 6.20 -12.43 1.03
N VAL A 68 5.63 -13.64 1.00
CA VAL A 68 4.38 -13.99 1.68
C VAL A 68 4.49 -13.73 3.18
N ARG A 69 5.56 -14.20 3.84
CA ARG A 69 5.80 -13.94 5.28
C ARG A 69 5.90 -12.45 5.59
N ARG A 70 6.54 -11.66 4.72
CA ARG A 70 6.61 -10.20 4.86
C ARG A 70 5.23 -9.55 4.74
N LEU A 71 4.39 -10.04 3.83
CA LEU A 71 3.02 -9.56 3.65
C LEU A 71 2.16 -9.88 4.87
N ALA A 72 2.25 -11.11 5.39
CA ALA A 72 1.57 -11.52 6.63
C ALA A 72 2.01 -10.67 7.83
N ALA A 73 3.31 -10.38 7.96
CA ALA A 73 3.83 -9.50 9.00
C ALA A 73 3.31 -8.05 8.84
N TYR A 74 3.18 -7.56 7.60
CA TYR A 74 2.59 -6.26 7.32
C TYR A 74 1.11 -6.20 7.73
N VAL A 75 0.32 -7.21 7.37
CA VAL A 75 -1.09 -7.35 7.77
C VAL A 75 -1.24 -7.37 9.29
N ARG A 76 -0.35 -8.09 10.00
CA ARG A 76 -0.33 -8.12 11.47
C ARG A 76 0.07 -6.79 12.13
N LYS A 77 0.87 -5.95 11.47
CA LYS A 77 1.37 -4.70 12.07
C LYS A 77 0.55 -3.47 11.68
N THR A 78 -0.08 -3.48 10.51
CA THR A 78 -0.77 -2.31 9.97
C THR A 78 -2.13 -2.12 10.62
N ARG A 79 -2.52 -0.87 10.93
CA ARG A 79 -3.90 -0.51 11.32
C ARG A 79 -4.82 -0.26 10.11
N LEU A 80 -4.31 -0.42 8.89
CA LEU A 80 -5.07 -0.18 7.66
C LEU A 80 -5.99 -1.34 7.24
N VAL A 81 -5.90 -2.50 7.91
CA VAL A 81 -6.84 -3.60 7.66
C VAL A 81 -8.01 -3.41 8.62
N ASP A 82 -9.19 -3.19 8.05
CA ASP A 82 -10.40 -2.85 8.79
C ASP A 82 -10.99 -4.12 9.43
N GLY A 83 -10.82 -4.26 10.75
CA GLY A 83 -11.35 -5.38 11.53
C GLY A 83 -10.42 -6.59 11.72
N GLU A 84 -10.52 -7.20 12.91
CA GLU A 84 -9.76 -8.41 13.26
C GLU A 84 -10.22 -9.63 12.44
N GLU A 85 -11.49 -9.68 12.05
CA GLU A 85 -12.04 -10.72 11.17
C GLU A 85 -11.41 -10.70 9.77
N THR A 86 -11.33 -9.51 9.15
CA THR A 86 -10.68 -9.32 7.85
C THR A 86 -9.21 -9.71 7.91
N ARG A 87 -8.54 -9.37 9.02
CA ARG A 87 -7.15 -9.75 9.27
C ARG A 87 -6.96 -11.26 9.38
N ALA A 88 -7.83 -11.95 10.12
CA ALA A 88 -7.77 -13.40 10.27
C ALA A 88 -7.99 -14.11 8.92
N LEU A 89 -8.98 -13.65 8.14
CA LEU A 89 -9.27 -14.16 6.80
C LEU A 89 -8.07 -13.97 5.85
N LEU A 90 -7.49 -12.77 5.86
CA LEU A 90 -6.30 -12.45 5.06
C LEU A 90 -5.10 -13.34 5.38
N LEU A 91 -4.85 -13.57 6.66
CA LEU A 91 -3.74 -14.43 7.10
C LEU A 91 -3.95 -15.88 6.68
N ALA A 92 -5.18 -16.40 6.80
CA ALA A 92 -5.51 -17.75 6.36
C ALA A 92 -5.32 -17.92 4.84
N ARG A 93 -5.74 -16.93 4.04
CA ARG A 93 -5.55 -16.94 2.58
C ARG A 93 -4.08 -16.85 2.17
N LEU A 94 -3.29 -16.04 2.87
CA LEU A 94 -1.85 -15.94 2.62
C LEU A 94 -1.10 -17.23 2.93
N GLU A 95 -1.51 -17.94 3.99
CA GLU A 95 -0.95 -19.25 4.34
C GLU A 95 -1.27 -20.30 3.26
N GLN A 96 -2.54 -20.36 2.83
CA GLN A 96 -2.99 -21.26 1.77
C GLN A 96 -2.31 -21.00 0.42
N ALA A 97 -2.13 -19.73 0.03
CA ALA A 97 -1.41 -19.37 -1.19
C ALA A 97 0.08 -19.74 -1.10
N GLY A 98 0.68 -19.64 0.08
CA GLY A 98 2.06 -20.05 0.33
C GLY A 98 2.29 -21.56 0.26
N THR A 99 1.29 -22.38 0.62
CA THR A 99 1.35 -23.84 0.50
C THR A 99 1.04 -24.32 -0.91
N SER A 100 0.12 -23.66 -1.63
CA SER A 100 -0.26 -24.04 -3.00
C SER A 100 0.86 -23.79 -4.02
N GLY A 101 1.81 -22.89 -3.74
CA GLY A 101 3.00 -22.70 -4.57
C GLY A 101 4.11 -23.74 -4.36
N LYS A 102 3.90 -24.76 -3.50
CA LYS A 102 4.84 -25.86 -3.26
C LYS A 102 4.47 -27.16 -3.98
N GLU A 103 3.25 -27.26 -4.52
CA GLU A 103 2.79 -28.38 -5.37
C GLU A 103 3.06 -28.10 -6.85
#